data_AF-A0A0N8GMS6-F1
#
_entry.id   AF-A0A0N8GMS6-F1
#
_cell.length_a   1.000
_cell.length_b   1.000
_cell.length_c   1.000
_cell.angle_alpha   90.00
_cell.angle_beta   90.00
_cell.angle_gamma   90.00
#
_symmetry.space_group_name_H-M   'P 1'
#
loop_
_entity.id
_entity.type
_entity.pdbx_description
1 polymer ?
#
loop_
_entity_poly.entity_id
_entity_poly.type
_entity_poly.pdbx_seq_one_letter_code
_entity_poly.pdbx_strand_id
1 'polypeptide(L)'
;MKLDFGTIVTIVVVVLFYVRLMLLQWGKARRLRSLVEREKKKGKSTKKIEAELQKNLGVKVTSMPLITFGLVMILAGGIIRAVPSVPVEYSQYWWMLVTSGVLMSAFAIR
;
A
#
# COMPACT_ATOMS: atom_id res chain seq x y z
N MET A 1 -27.26 6.27 -9.15
CA MET A 1 -26.55 5.01 -8.85
C MET A 1 -26.47 4.86 -7.34
N LYS A 2 -27.09 3.84 -6.75
CA LYS A 2 -26.98 3.58 -5.31
C LYS A 2 -25.61 2.96 -5.05
N LEU A 3 -24.79 3.59 -4.22
CA LEU A 3 -23.53 2.99 -3.77
C LEU A 3 -23.87 1.82 -2.86
N ASP A 4 -23.57 0.60 -3.32
CA ASP A 4 -23.65 -0.61 -2.49
C ASP A 4 -22.75 -0.46 -1.25
N PHE A 5 -23.21 -0.99 -0.11
CA PHE A 5 -22.46 -0.97 1.14
C PHE A 5 -21.04 -1.54 0.97
N GLY A 6 -20.89 -2.66 0.26
CA GLY A 6 -19.58 -3.25 -0.03
C GLY A 6 -18.64 -2.32 -0.82
N THR A 7 -19.19 -1.49 -1.71
CA THR A 7 -18.41 -0.50 -2.46
C THR A 7 -17.90 0.61 -1.55
N ILE A 8 -18.75 1.10 -0.63
CA ILE A 8 -18.37 2.13 0.35
C ILE A 8 -17.23 1.63 1.23
N VAL A 9 -17.36 0.42 1.79
CA VAL A 9 -16.34 -0.19 2.64
C VAL A 9 -15.02 -0.37 1.88
N THR A 10 -15.09 -0.84 0.63
CA THR A 10 -13.90 -1.03 -0.21
C THR A 10 -13.19 0.30 -0.48
N ILE A 11 -13.92 1.35 -0.83
CA ILE A 11 -13.35 2.70 -1.03
C ILE A 11 -12.65 3.17 0.24
N VAL A 12 -13.29 3.06 1.41
CA VAL A 12 -12.70 3.46 2.69
C VAL A 12 -11.40 2.70 2.99
N VAL A 13 -11.38 1.39 2.78
CA VAL A 13 -10.19 0.55 3.01
C VAL A 13 -9.05 0.89 2.04
N VAL A 14 -9.37 1.15 0.76
CA VAL A 14 -8.37 1.60 -0.24
C VAL A 14 -7.80 2.97 0.14
N VAL A 15 -8.65 3.91 0.57
CA VAL A 15 -8.21 5.23 1.04
C VAL A 15 -7.29 5.08 2.25
N LEU A 16 -7.66 4.27 3.25
CA LEU A 16 -6.81 4.00 4.42
C LEU A 16 -5.47 3.37 4.03
N PHE A 17 -5.47 2.45 3.08
CA PHE A 17 -4.24 1.86 2.54
C PHE A 17 -3.35 2.92 1.88
N TYR A 18 -3.93 3.82 1.10
CA TYR A 18 -3.19 4.91 0.45
C TYR A 18 -2.63 5.91 1.48
N VAL A 19 -3.41 6.26 2.49
CA VAL A 19 -2.96 7.10 3.62
C VAL A 19 -1.79 6.43 4.35
N ARG A 20 -1.86 5.11 4.59
CA ARG A 20 -0.77 4.35 5.22
C ARG A 20 0.50 4.37 4.36
N LEU A 21 0.38 4.21 3.04
CA LEU A 21 1.51 4.33 2.11
C LEU A 21 2.12 5.74 2.15
N MET A 22 1.27 6.76 2.18
CA MET A 22 1.70 8.16 2.27
C MET A 22 2.44 8.45 3.59
N LEU A 23 1.93 7.94 4.72
CA LEU A 23 2.59 8.05 6.03
C LEU A 23 3.94 7.33 6.07
N LEU A 24 4.07 6.16 5.41
CA LEU A 24 5.35 5.45 5.30
C LEU A 24 6.37 6.25 4.50
N GLN A 25 5.95 6.85 3.38
CA GLN A 25 6.81 7.71 2.58
C GLN A 25 7.19 9.00 3.33
N TRP A 26 6.23 9.62 4.03
CA TRP A 26 6.46 10.82 4.84
C TRP A 26 7.36 10.57 6.04
N GLY A 27 7.19 9.44 6.74
CA GLY A 27 8.03 9.04 7.87
C GLY A 27 9.49 8.84 7.45
N LYS A 28 9.72 8.19 6.29
CA LYS A 28 11.05 8.01 5.71
C LYS A 28 11.63 9.35 5.21
N ALA A 29 10.85 10.19 4.54
CA ALA A 29 11.27 11.51 4.07
C ALA A 29 11.66 12.46 5.21
N ARG A 30 10.94 12.42 6.34
CA ARG A 30 11.25 13.23 7.53
C ARG A 30 12.55 12.78 8.20
N ARG A 31 12.80 11.47 8.28
CA ARG A 31 14.08 10.92 8.79
C ARG A 31 15.26 11.32 7.88
N LEU A 32 15.08 11.24 6.56
CA LEU A 32 16.05 11.72 5.56
C LEU A 32 16.43 13.19 5.80
N ARG A 33 15.44 14.10 5.90
CA ARG A 33 15.71 15.52 6.14
C ARG A 33 16.52 15.75 7.42
N SER A 34 16.19 15.05 8.50
CA SER A 34 16.90 15.18 9.78
C SER A 34 18.35 14.67 9.75
N LEU A 35 18.65 13.64 8.94
CA LEU A 35 20.01 13.11 8.78
C LEU A 35 20.86 14.00 7.86
N VAL A 36 20.25 14.50 6.77
CA VAL A 36 20.90 15.44 5.86
C VAL A 36 21.27 16.75 6.58
N GLU A 37 20.41 17.27 7.45
CA GLU A 37 20.74 18.46 8.26
C GLU A 37 21.90 18.22 9.24
N ARG A 38 22.00 17.01 9.82
CA ARG A 38 23.11 16.64 10.71
C ARG A 38 24.44 16.49 9.95
N GLU A 39 24.40 15.92 8.76
CA GLU A 39 25.59 15.73 7.89
C GLU A 39 26.03 17.04 7.23
N LYS A 40 25.10 17.94 6.87
CA LYS A 40 25.39 19.31 6.41
C LYS A 40 26.18 20.11 7.46
N LYS A 41 25.84 19.96 8.74
CA LYS A 41 26.60 20.55 9.84
C LYS A 41 28.02 19.98 9.99
N LYS A 42 28.31 18.81 9.41
CA LYS A 42 29.63 18.17 9.40
C LYS A 42 30.47 18.45 8.14
N GLY A 43 30.00 19.30 7.22
CA GLY A 43 30.79 19.79 6.07
C GLY A 43 31.01 18.77 4.94
N LYS A 44 30.34 17.61 4.93
CA LYS A 44 30.43 16.65 3.81
C LYS A 44 29.45 16.97 2.67
N SER A 45 29.89 16.71 1.44
CA SER A 45 29.14 16.93 0.19
C SER A 45 27.75 16.29 0.22
N THR A 46 26.74 17.14 0.33
CA THR A 46 25.34 16.75 0.49
C THR A 46 24.80 15.91 -0.67
N LYS A 47 25.25 16.17 -1.91
CA LYS A 47 24.70 15.54 -3.13
C LYS A 47 25.06 14.06 -3.28
N LYS A 48 26.27 13.64 -2.88
CA LYS A 48 26.68 12.22 -2.99
C LYS A 48 25.99 11.35 -1.94
N ILE A 49 25.80 11.87 -0.73
CA ILE A 49 25.17 11.17 0.39
C ILE A 49 23.67 11.04 0.17
N GLU A 50 23.02 12.08 -0.38
CA GLU A 50 21.59 12.06 -0.71
C GLU A 50 21.26 10.98 -1.76
N ALA A 51 22.12 10.81 -2.77
CA ALA A 51 22.00 9.76 -3.78
C ALA A 51 22.26 8.34 -3.23
N GLU A 52 23.24 8.19 -2.32
CA GLU A 52 23.59 6.90 -1.69
C GLU A 52 22.52 6.45 -0.67
N LEU A 53 21.88 7.40 0.02
CA LEU A 53 20.73 7.15 0.88
C LEU A 53 19.46 6.85 0.07
N GLN A 54 19.16 7.62 -1.00
CA GLN A 54 18.03 7.34 -1.88
C GLN A 54 18.10 5.92 -2.45
N LYS A 55 19.31 5.47 -2.85
CA LYS A 55 19.56 4.12 -3.35
C LYS A 55 19.30 3.04 -2.30
N ASN A 56 19.50 3.34 -1.01
CA ASN A 56 19.21 2.44 0.12
C ASN A 56 17.80 2.61 0.72
N LEU A 57 17.05 3.62 0.29
CA LEU A 57 15.68 3.96 0.72
C LEU A 57 14.60 3.47 -0.24
N GLY A 58 14.98 2.75 -1.30
CA GLY A 58 14.03 1.98 -2.09
C GLY A 58 13.12 1.23 -1.13
N VAL A 59 11.81 1.48 -1.23
CA VAL A 59 10.79 0.86 -0.39
C VAL A 59 11.08 -0.63 -0.40
N LYS A 60 11.68 -1.11 0.70
CA LYS A 60 12.07 -2.50 0.80
C LYS A 60 10.75 -3.20 1.02
N VAL A 61 10.17 -3.66 -0.09
CA VAL A 61 9.03 -4.56 -0.10
C VAL A 61 9.49 -5.76 0.72
N THR A 62 9.14 -5.76 2.01
CA THR A 62 9.68 -6.71 2.98
C THR A 62 9.27 -8.13 2.60
N SER A 63 8.15 -8.24 1.87
CA SER A 63 7.58 -9.51 1.44
C SER A 63 6.87 -9.33 0.08
N MET A 64 7.65 -9.45 -1.00
CA MET A 64 7.13 -9.55 -2.38
C MET A 64 5.99 -10.58 -2.48
N PRO A 65 6.06 -11.78 -1.85
CA PRO A 65 4.96 -12.74 -1.90
C PRO A 65 3.67 -12.26 -1.23
N LEU A 66 3.71 -11.46 -0.15
CA LEU A 66 2.48 -10.94 0.47
C LEU A 66 1.81 -9.88 -0.40
N ILE A 67 2.58 -9.08 -1.14
CA ILE A 67 2.01 -8.13 -2.11
C ILE A 67 1.32 -8.90 -3.24
N THR A 68 1.99 -9.90 -3.81
CA THR A 68 1.41 -10.75 -4.85
C THR A 68 0.14 -11.45 -4.36
N PHE A 69 0.16 -11.99 -3.15
CA PHE A 69 -1.01 -12.64 -2.55
C PHE A 69 -2.18 -11.66 -2.36
N GLY A 70 -1.91 -10.47 -1.83
CA GLY A 70 -2.94 -9.43 -1.69
C GLY A 70 -3.51 -8.98 -3.04
N LEU A 71 -2.67 -8.87 -4.08
CA LEU A 71 -3.12 -8.55 -5.44
C LEU A 71 -4.04 -9.64 -6.01
N VAL A 72 -3.69 -10.91 -5.82
CA VAL A 72 -4.52 -12.04 -6.25
C VAL A 72 -5.88 -12.02 -5.54
N MET A 73 -5.92 -11.72 -4.24
CA MET A 73 -7.20 -11.59 -3.51
C MET A 73 -8.04 -10.41 -4.01
N ILE A 74 -7.42 -9.27 -4.33
CA ILE A 74 -8.14 -8.12 -4.90
C ILE A 74 -8.73 -8.48 -6.27
N LEU A 75 -7.94 -9.14 -7.14
CA LEU A 75 -8.38 -9.58 -8.46
C LEU A 75 -9.51 -10.62 -8.36
N ALA A 76 -9.37 -11.60 -7.48
CA ALA A 76 -10.40 -12.61 -7.24
C ALA A 76 -11.73 -11.99 -6.79
N GLY A 77 -11.68 -10.98 -5.90
CA GLY A 77 -12.88 -10.27 -5.44
C GLY A 77 -13.53 -9.44 -6.56
N GLY A 78 -12.72 -8.84 -7.44
CA GLY A 78 -13.20 -8.16 -8.64
C GLY A 78 -13.87 -9.12 -9.64
N ILE A 79 -13.28 -10.29 -9.87
CA ILE A 79 -13.83 -11.33 -10.75
C ILE A 79 -15.16 -11.86 -10.20
N ILE A 80 -15.25 -12.12 -8.90
CA ILE A 80 -16.50 -12.58 -8.23
C ILE A 80 -17.65 -11.59 -8.42
N ARG A 81 -17.37 -10.29 -8.46
CA ARG A 81 -18.39 -9.25 -8.73
C ARG A 81 -18.69 -9.08 -10.22
N ALA A 82 -17.69 -9.25 -11.09
CA ALA A 82 -17.81 -9.00 -12.52
C ALA A 82 -18.42 -10.18 -13.30
N VAL A 83 -18.32 -11.40 -12.77
CA VAL A 83 -18.76 -12.63 -13.46
C VAL A 83 -20.20 -12.97 -13.05
N PRO A 84 -21.17 -12.89 -13.99
CA PRO A 84 -22.58 -13.13 -13.70
C PRO A 84 -22.93 -14.60 -13.44
N SER A 85 -22.02 -15.54 -13.75
CA SER A 85 -22.17 -16.97 -13.46
C SER A 85 -21.79 -17.35 -12.02
N VAL A 86 -21.35 -16.39 -11.19
CA VAL A 86 -21.08 -16.62 -9.77
C VAL A 86 -22.39 -16.50 -8.98
N PRO A 87 -22.70 -17.45 -8.07
CA PRO A 87 -23.92 -17.37 -7.27
C PRO A 87 -23.98 -16.08 -6.46
N VAL A 88 -25.19 -15.50 -6.35
CA VAL A 88 -25.44 -14.19 -5.71
C VAL A 88 -24.92 -14.16 -4.27
N GLU A 89 -24.98 -15.29 -3.57
CA GLU A 89 -24.44 -15.50 -2.22
C GLU A 89 -22.95 -15.17 -2.13
N TYR A 90 -22.13 -15.63 -3.09
CA TYR A 90 -20.71 -15.32 -3.14
C TYR A 90 -20.45 -13.89 -3.64
N SER A 91 -21.28 -13.42 -4.57
CA SER A 91 -21.20 -12.06 -5.09
C SER A 91 -21.44 -11.00 -4.02
N GLN A 92 -22.17 -11.30 -2.94
CA GLN A 92 -22.35 -10.39 -1.80
C GLN A 92 -21.09 -10.24 -0.94
N TYR A 93 -20.20 -11.24 -0.91
CA TYR A 93 -19.00 -11.26 -0.07
C TYR A 93 -17.72 -10.76 -0.77
N TRP A 94 -17.84 -10.34 -2.03
CA TRP A 94 -16.73 -9.81 -2.84
C TRP A 94 -15.88 -8.76 -2.09
N TRP A 95 -16.53 -7.84 -1.36
CA TRP A 95 -15.88 -6.75 -0.65
C TRP A 95 -15.04 -7.24 0.54
N MET A 96 -15.43 -8.34 1.20
CA MET A 96 -14.60 -8.95 2.25
C MET A 96 -13.29 -9.50 1.67
N LEU A 97 -13.37 -10.12 0.48
CA LEU A 97 -12.18 -10.63 -0.20
C LEU A 97 -11.25 -9.49 -0.61
N VAL A 98 -11.78 -8.42 -1.22
CA VAL A 98 -10.98 -7.25 -1.63
C VAL A 98 -10.36 -6.55 -0.42
N THR A 99 -11.12 -6.31 0.64
CA THR A 99 -10.62 -5.63 1.84
C THR A 99 -9.54 -6.43 2.57
N SER A 100 -9.69 -7.76 2.64
CA SER A 100 -8.64 -8.63 3.17
C SER A 100 -7.36 -8.58 2.35
N GLY A 101 -7.45 -8.58 1.01
CA GLY A 101 -6.30 -8.43 0.11
C GLY A 101 -5.57 -7.10 0.31
N VAL A 102 -6.33 -5.99 0.40
CA VAL A 102 -5.77 -4.66 0.68
C VAL A 102 -5.10 -4.61 2.05
N LEU A 103 -5.70 -5.20 3.08
CA LEU A 103 -5.11 -5.28 4.43
C LEU A 103 -3.82 -6.11 4.42
N MET A 104 -3.79 -7.26 3.75
CA MET A 104 -2.58 -8.08 3.64
C MET A 104 -1.46 -7.33 2.91
N SER A 105 -1.76 -6.63 1.82
CA SER A 105 -0.81 -5.74 1.16
C SER A 105 -0.32 -4.62 2.09
N ALA A 106 -1.17 -4.11 2.98
CA ALA A 106 -0.80 -3.10 3.98
C ALA A 106 0.25 -3.61 4.98
N PHE A 107 0.17 -4.88 5.38
CA PHE A 107 1.16 -5.51 6.27
C PHE A 107 2.43 -5.94 5.53
N ALA A 108 2.36 -6.16 4.22
CA ALA A 108 3.51 -6.55 3.39
C ALA A 108 4.58 -5.45 3.24
N ILE A 109 4.15 -4.19 3.39
CA ILE A 109 4.95 -2.98 3.12
C ILE A 109 5.37 -2.35 4.46
N ARG A 110 6.70 -2.21 4.67
CA ARG A 110 7.34 -1.61 5.85
C ARG A 110 8.32 -0.48 5.49
#